data_AF-A0A957Q7P9-F1
#
_entry.id   AF-A0A957Q7P9-F1
#
_cell.length_a   1.000
_cell.length_b   1.000
_cell.length_c   1.000
_cell.angle_alpha   90.00
_cell.angle_beta   90.00
_cell.angle_gamma   90.00
#
_symmetry.space_group_name_H-M   'P 1'
#
loop_
_entity.id
_entity.type
_entity.pdbx_description
1 polymer ?
#
loop_
_entity_poly.entity_id
_entity_poly.type
_entity_poly.pdbx_seq_one_letter_code
_entity_poly.pdbx_strand_id
1 'polypeptide(L)'
;MKILMVNVHSVRNAGDDALLQAAMQQLRRHFPDCTITLAMNDRAGYYGPEPTVDSFLPWFRRQDKDGPPLRTWRWLAIPGRLLQLWLYALLYRKRGHLPTFALTAEQHNLLQAYAHADMVVSCPGGYLYSTGKLGLWFLVTLLTLAYPIWLGKPVYLLPQTIGPLQYGWERWLLRRLLPQIRQIYVRDDYSR
;
A
#
# COMPACT_ATOMS: atom_id res chain seq x y z
N MET A 1 -5.59 5.95 -18.47
CA MET A 1 -4.57 5.18 -17.72
C MET A 1 -5.04 4.96 -16.29
N LYS A 2 -4.85 3.79 -15.68
CA LYS A 2 -5.31 3.47 -14.32
C LYS A 2 -4.14 3.50 -13.33
N ILE A 3 -4.18 4.42 -12.38
CA ILE A 3 -3.17 4.56 -11.33
C ILE A 3 -3.79 4.15 -10.00
N LEU A 4 -3.15 3.21 -9.31
CA LEU A 4 -3.46 2.93 -7.90
C LEU A 4 -2.47 3.66 -7.01
N MET A 5 -2.97 4.58 -6.18
CA MET A 5 -2.16 5.19 -5.13
C MET A 5 -2.26 4.40 -3.83
N VAL A 6 -1.11 4.06 -3.25
CA VAL A 6 -0.99 3.26 -2.01
C VAL A 6 -0.28 4.06 -0.92
N ASN A 7 -0.26 3.54 0.31
CA ASN A 7 0.26 4.22 1.50
C ASN A 7 -0.44 5.56 1.78
N VAL A 8 -1.75 5.63 1.49
CA VAL A 8 -2.59 6.77 1.87
C VAL A 8 -3.14 6.50 3.27
N HIS A 9 -2.63 7.20 4.29
CA HIS A 9 -3.02 6.92 5.68
C HIS A 9 -4.39 7.50 6.02
N SER A 10 -4.51 8.83 6.10
CA SER A 10 -5.76 9.54 6.33
C SER A 10 -5.62 10.97 5.83
N VAL A 11 -6.68 11.52 5.27
CA VAL A 11 -6.74 12.95 4.91
C VAL A 11 -7.11 13.85 6.09
N ARG A 12 -7.36 13.28 7.28
CA ARG A 12 -7.56 14.06 8.51
C ARG A 12 -6.26 14.76 8.96
N ASN A 13 -5.10 14.24 8.53
CA ASN A 13 -3.83 14.91 8.69
C ASN A 13 -3.64 15.87 7.53
N ALA A 14 -3.70 17.18 7.79
CA ALA A 14 -3.56 18.22 6.78
C ALA A 14 -2.23 18.14 5.99
N GLY A 15 -1.16 17.66 6.63
CA GLY A 15 0.13 17.45 5.96
C GLY A 15 0.09 16.29 4.96
N ASP A 16 -0.51 15.16 5.35
CA ASP A 16 -0.65 13.99 4.47
C ASP A 16 -1.64 14.27 3.34
N ASP A 17 -2.72 15.01 3.61
CA ASP A 17 -3.67 15.45 2.58
C ASP A 17 -2.99 16.40 1.58
N ALA A 18 -2.26 17.41 2.04
CA ALA A 18 -1.54 18.32 1.14
C ALA A 18 -0.56 17.57 0.22
N LEU A 19 0.17 16.58 0.76
CA LEU A 19 1.05 15.72 -0.03
C LEU A 19 0.28 14.86 -1.05
N LEU A 20 -0.85 14.28 -0.65
CA LEU A 20 -1.72 13.51 -1.53
C LEU A 20 -2.27 14.38 -2.67
N GLN A 21 -2.82 15.56 -2.37
CA GLN A 21 -3.37 16.49 -3.35
C GLN A 21 -2.28 16.95 -4.33
N ALA A 22 -1.10 17.32 -3.83
CA ALA A 22 0.03 17.70 -4.67
C ALA A 22 0.46 16.54 -5.59
N ALA A 23 0.53 15.32 -5.08
CA ALA A 23 0.85 14.13 -5.87
C ALA A 23 -0.18 13.86 -6.96
N MET A 24 -1.48 13.90 -6.64
CA MET A 24 -2.56 13.71 -7.61
C MET A 24 -2.54 14.80 -8.69
N GLN A 25 -2.29 16.06 -8.31
CA GLN A 25 -2.17 17.16 -9.25
C GLN A 25 -1.00 16.94 -10.22
N GLN A 26 0.16 16.51 -9.71
CA GLN A 26 1.33 16.22 -10.56
C GLN A 26 1.07 15.04 -11.49
N LEU A 27 0.44 13.97 -11.01
CA LEU A 27 0.08 12.82 -11.84
C LEU A 27 -0.89 13.23 -12.96
N ARG A 28 -1.93 14.02 -12.66
CA ARG A 28 -2.87 14.53 -13.67
C ARG A 28 -2.23 15.44 -14.70
N ARG A 29 -1.26 16.27 -14.30
CA ARG A 29 -0.50 17.12 -15.24
C ARG A 29 0.29 16.30 -16.26
N HIS A 30 0.85 15.16 -15.85
CA HIS A 30 1.67 14.31 -16.72
C HIS A 30 0.86 13.21 -17.42
N PHE A 31 -0.31 12.87 -16.86
CA PHE A 31 -1.25 11.88 -17.39
C PHE A 31 -2.68 12.45 -17.35
N PRO A 32 -3.06 13.30 -18.33
CA PRO A 32 -4.33 14.04 -18.31
C PRO A 32 -5.57 13.14 -18.16
N ASP A 33 -5.57 11.98 -18.81
CA ASP A 33 -6.68 11.02 -18.81
C ASP A 33 -6.47 9.86 -17.82
N CYS A 34 -5.77 10.12 -16.71
CA CYS A 34 -5.60 9.10 -15.67
C CYS A 34 -6.82 9.00 -14.74
N THR A 35 -7.19 7.77 -14.41
CA THR A 35 -8.08 7.46 -13.30
C THR A 35 -7.21 7.08 -12.12
N ILE A 36 -7.36 7.82 -11.01
CA ILE A 36 -6.61 7.58 -9.77
C ILE A 36 -7.57 6.90 -8.79
N THR A 37 -7.20 5.70 -8.32
CA THR A 37 -7.87 5.02 -7.21
C THR A 37 -6.97 5.07 -5.99
N LEU A 38 -7.55 5.32 -4.82
CA LEU A 38 -6.81 5.47 -3.57
C LEU A 38 -7.01 4.23 -2.68
N ALA A 39 -5.93 3.50 -2.37
CA ALA A 39 -5.92 2.46 -1.34
C ALA A 39 -5.52 3.08 0.00
N MET A 40 -6.49 3.27 0.90
CA MET A 40 -6.31 4.06 2.12
C MET A 40 -6.74 3.35 3.41
N ASN A 41 -6.14 3.76 4.54
CA ASN A 41 -6.47 3.20 5.86
C ASN A 41 -7.77 3.78 6.44
N ASP A 42 -8.06 5.07 6.19
CA ASP A 42 -9.24 5.78 6.69
C ASP A 42 -10.10 6.32 5.54
N ARG A 43 -10.90 5.43 4.93
CA ARG A 43 -11.82 5.79 3.84
C ARG A 43 -12.96 6.69 4.28
N ALA A 44 -13.44 6.50 5.51
CA ALA A 44 -14.58 7.25 6.03
C ALA A 44 -14.26 8.74 6.18
N GLY A 45 -12.98 9.11 6.35
CA GLY A 45 -12.54 10.50 6.40
C GLY A 45 -12.35 11.17 5.03
N TYR A 46 -12.46 10.44 3.92
CA TYR A 46 -12.18 10.97 2.58
C TYR A 46 -13.46 11.43 1.86
N TYR A 47 -13.47 12.69 1.43
CA TYR A 47 -14.60 13.33 0.74
C TYR A 47 -14.27 13.80 -0.68
N GLY A 48 -13.14 13.35 -1.24
CA GLY A 48 -12.74 13.69 -2.61
C GLY A 48 -13.48 12.85 -3.67
N PRO A 49 -13.44 13.27 -4.94
CA PRO A 49 -14.10 12.57 -6.05
C PRO A 49 -13.45 11.23 -6.45
N GLU A 50 -12.23 10.95 -5.99
CA GLU A 50 -11.46 9.78 -6.38
C GLU A 50 -12.03 8.48 -5.76
N PRO A 51 -12.16 7.39 -6.54
CA PRO A 51 -12.56 6.10 -5.99
C PRO A 51 -11.61 5.62 -4.89
N THR A 52 -12.15 5.08 -3.80
CA THR A 52 -11.37 4.57 -2.66
C THR A 52 -11.61 3.09 -2.41
N VAL A 53 -10.54 2.39 -2.04
CA VAL A 53 -10.54 0.99 -1.57
C VAL A 53 -9.78 0.87 -0.25
N ASP A 54 -10.07 -0.16 0.52
CA ASP A 54 -9.34 -0.42 1.77
C ASP A 54 -7.87 -0.73 1.48
N SER A 55 -6.97 -0.37 2.37
CA SER A 55 -5.59 -0.86 2.34
C SER A 55 -5.49 -2.31 2.87
N PHE A 56 -4.27 -2.84 2.98
CA PHE A 56 -4.05 -4.13 3.63
C PHE A 56 -4.19 -4.08 5.16
N LEU A 57 -4.29 -2.90 5.78
CA LEU A 57 -4.33 -2.77 7.25
C LEU A 57 -5.49 -3.54 7.92
N PRO A 58 -6.75 -3.46 7.42
CA PRO A 58 -7.87 -4.21 8.02
C PRO A 58 -7.72 -5.74 7.93
N TRP A 59 -6.81 -6.25 7.10
CA TRP A 59 -6.58 -7.69 6.97
C TRP A 59 -5.82 -8.26 8.18
N PHE A 60 -5.02 -7.41 8.84
CA PHE A 60 -4.14 -7.81 9.94
C PHE A 60 -4.58 -7.25 11.29
N ARG A 61 -5.41 -6.20 11.28
CA ARG A 61 -5.98 -5.57 12.47
C ARG A 61 -7.50 -5.78 12.51
N ARG A 62 -8.01 -6.28 13.64
CA ARG A 62 -9.47 -6.34 13.88
C ARG A 62 -9.96 -4.92 14.17
N GLN A 63 -10.80 -4.38 13.29
CA GLN A 63 -11.52 -3.13 13.52
C GLN A 63 -12.96 -3.52 13.82
N ASP A 64 -13.38 -3.46 15.09
CA ASP A 64 -14.80 -3.52 15.42
C ASP A 64 -15.44 -2.20 15.00
N LYS A 65 -16.59 -2.27 14.34
CA LYS A 65 -17.32 -1.09 13.85
C LYS A 65 -17.92 -0.25 14.98
N ASP A 66 -18.18 -0.85 16.15
CA ASP A 66 -18.91 -0.23 17.27
C ASP A 66 -18.25 -0.42 18.66
N GLY A 67 -16.95 -0.76 18.72
CA GLY A 67 -16.23 -1.01 19.97
C GLY A 67 -14.85 -0.32 20.03
N PRO A 68 -14.26 -0.12 21.23
CA PRO A 68 -12.90 0.39 21.32
C PRO A 68 -11.96 -0.52 20.51
N PRO A 69 -11.06 0.03 19.69
CA PRO A 69 -10.29 -0.75 18.74
C PRO A 69 -9.45 -1.78 19.48
N LEU A 70 -9.89 -3.04 19.48
CA LEU A 70 -9.12 -4.15 20.03
C LEU A 70 -7.79 -4.19 19.27
N ARG A 71 -6.72 -3.80 19.98
CA ARG A 71 -5.37 -3.59 19.46
C ARG A 71 -4.63 -4.90 19.21
N THR A 72 -5.36 -5.99 18.96
CA THR A 72 -4.81 -7.34 18.80
C THR A 72 -4.49 -7.62 17.34
N TRP A 73 -3.20 -7.60 17.02
CA TRP A 73 -2.67 -8.05 15.75
C TRP A 73 -2.89 -9.54 15.56
N ARG A 74 -3.34 -9.96 14.38
CA ARG A 74 -3.45 -11.39 14.02
C ARG A 74 -2.11 -11.94 13.55
N TRP A 75 -1.06 -11.82 14.37
CA TRP A 75 0.31 -12.15 13.98
C TRP A 75 0.49 -13.61 13.56
N LEU A 76 -0.20 -14.55 14.23
CA LEU A 76 -0.23 -15.97 13.85
C LEU A 76 -0.82 -16.21 12.46
N ALA A 77 -1.70 -15.33 11.97
CA ALA A 77 -2.29 -15.45 10.65
C ALA A 77 -1.44 -14.77 9.56
N ILE A 78 -0.40 -13.99 9.91
CA ILE A 78 0.41 -13.25 8.93
C ILE A 78 1.03 -14.18 7.89
N PRO A 79 1.74 -15.26 8.25
CA PRO A 79 2.38 -16.13 7.26
C PRO A 79 1.37 -16.74 6.28
N GLY A 80 0.23 -17.22 6.79
CA GLY A 80 -0.84 -17.77 5.97
C GLY A 80 -1.45 -16.73 5.02
N ARG A 81 -1.66 -15.49 5.48
CA ARG A 81 -2.17 -14.39 4.65
C ARG A 81 -1.18 -13.95 3.59
N LEU A 82 0.11 -13.87 3.91
CA LEU A 82 1.15 -13.57 2.93
C LEU A 82 1.24 -14.65 1.86
N LEU A 83 1.18 -15.93 2.25
CA LEU A 83 1.15 -17.06 1.33
C LEU A 83 -0.09 -17.02 0.43
N GLN A 84 -1.27 -16.73 1.01
CA GLN A 84 -2.52 -16.56 0.28
C GLN A 84 -2.41 -15.45 -0.78
N LEU A 85 -1.91 -14.26 -0.40
CA LEU A 85 -1.72 -13.14 -1.32
C LEU A 85 -0.72 -13.47 -2.43
N TRP A 86 0.39 -14.11 -2.09
CA TRP A 86 1.38 -14.55 -3.07
C TRP A 86 0.79 -15.55 -4.06
N LEU A 87 0.01 -16.54 -3.58
CA LEU A 87 -0.67 -17.50 -4.43
C LEU A 87 -1.69 -16.83 -5.35
N TYR A 88 -2.44 -15.84 -4.86
CA TYR A 88 -3.36 -15.05 -5.68
C TYR A 88 -2.63 -14.26 -6.76
N ALA A 89 -1.49 -13.66 -6.45
CA ALA A 89 -0.67 -12.98 -7.45
C ALA A 89 -0.12 -13.96 -8.50
N LEU A 90 0.33 -15.16 -8.07
CA LEU A 90 0.79 -16.22 -8.97
C LEU A 90 -0.34 -16.69 -9.91
N LEU A 91 -1.53 -16.93 -9.36
CA LEU A 91 -2.70 -17.35 -10.14
C LEU A 91 -3.13 -16.27 -11.12
N TYR A 92 -3.15 -15.00 -10.71
CA TYR A 92 -3.42 -13.87 -11.59
C TYR A 92 -2.42 -13.81 -12.75
N ARG A 93 -1.12 -13.98 -12.47
CA ARG A 93 -0.09 -14.00 -13.52
C ARG A 93 -0.24 -15.16 -14.50
N LYS A 94 -0.72 -16.32 -14.04
CA LYS A 94 -0.91 -17.50 -14.89
C LYS A 94 -2.21 -17.48 -15.68
N ARG A 95 -3.30 -16.99 -15.09
CA ARG A 95 -4.66 -17.12 -15.64
C ARG A 95 -5.26 -15.80 -16.12
N GLY A 96 -4.67 -14.67 -15.78
CA GLY A 96 -5.19 -13.33 -16.11
C GLY A 96 -6.39 -12.87 -15.28
N HIS A 97 -6.96 -13.74 -14.44
CA HIS A 97 -8.11 -13.42 -13.59
C HIS A 97 -7.78 -13.65 -12.11
N LEU A 98 -8.34 -12.79 -11.25
CA LEU A 98 -8.20 -12.96 -9.80
C LEU A 98 -9.08 -14.11 -9.30
N PRO A 99 -8.58 -14.93 -8.36
CA PRO A 99 -9.44 -15.87 -7.65
C PRO A 99 -10.43 -15.11 -6.76
N THR A 100 -11.67 -15.59 -6.69
CA THR A 100 -12.75 -15.00 -5.88
C THR A 100 -13.04 -15.77 -4.60
N PHE A 101 -12.53 -17.00 -4.45
CA PHE A 101 -12.76 -17.83 -3.28
C PHE A 101 -12.00 -17.30 -2.05
N ALA A 102 -12.61 -17.41 -0.86
CA ALA A 102 -12.03 -17.05 0.43
C ALA A 102 -11.60 -15.56 0.57
N LEU A 103 -12.24 -14.66 -0.19
CA LEU A 103 -12.10 -13.21 -0.10
C LEU A 103 -13.44 -12.57 0.29
N THR A 104 -13.41 -11.55 1.15
CA THR A 104 -14.57 -10.67 1.32
C THR A 104 -14.69 -9.70 0.14
N ALA A 105 -15.84 -9.03 0.00
CA ALA A 105 -16.03 -8.02 -1.05
C ALA A 105 -14.96 -6.92 -1.03
N GLU A 106 -14.64 -6.37 0.15
CA GLU A 106 -13.60 -5.34 0.31
C GLU A 106 -12.20 -5.86 -0.07
N GLN A 107 -11.90 -7.10 0.31
CA GLN A 107 -10.63 -7.72 -0.05
C GLN A 107 -10.54 -7.92 -1.57
N HIS A 108 -11.62 -8.40 -2.19
CA HIS A 108 -11.68 -8.55 -3.64
C HIS A 108 -11.51 -7.20 -4.36
N ASN A 109 -12.18 -6.14 -3.89
CA ASN A 109 -12.07 -4.79 -4.44
C ASN A 109 -10.62 -4.27 -4.38
N LEU A 110 -9.93 -4.47 -3.26
CA LEU A 110 -8.52 -4.10 -3.13
C LEU A 110 -7.64 -4.86 -4.14
N LEU A 111 -7.76 -6.20 -4.19
CA LEU A 111 -6.93 -7.00 -5.11
C LEU A 111 -7.24 -6.65 -6.57
N GLN A 112 -8.51 -6.39 -6.89
CA GLN A 112 -8.94 -5.95 -8.20
C GLN A 112 -8.37 -4.58 -8.56
N ALA A 113 -8.31 -3.64 -7.62
CA ALA A 113 -7.67 -2.33 -7.84
C ALA A 113 -6.20 -2.50 -8.20
N TYR A 114 -5.45 -3.38 -7.51
CA TYR A 114 -4.07 -3.70 -7.87
C TYR A 114 -3.96 -4.38 -9.24
N ALA A 115 -4.83 -5.34 -9.54
CA ALA A 115 -4.80 -6.08 -10.81
C ALA A 115 -5.18 -5.20 -12.01
N HIS A 116 -6.11 -4.27 -11.86
CA HIS A 116 -6.56 -3.37 -12.92
C HIS A 116 -5.67 -2.13 -13.08
N ALA A 117 -4.77 -1.84 -12.14
CA ALA A 117 -3.83 -0.75 -12.26
C ALA A 117 -2.83 -0.99 -13.40
N ASP A 118 -2.55 0.04 -14.19
CA ASP A 118 -1.44 0.07 -15.14
C ASP A 118 -0.12 0.35 -14.40
N MET A 119 -0.20 1.11 -13.30
CA MET A 119 0.92 1.38 -12.41
C MET A 119 0.45 1.62 -10.97
N VAL A 120 1.34 1.34 -10.02
CA VAL A 120 1.12 1.61 -8.60
C VAL A 120 2.08 2.68 -8.12
N VAL A 121 1.56 3.68 -7.43
CA VAL A 121 2.31 4.84 -6.96
C VAL A 121 2.15 4.96 -5.44
N SER A 122 3.25 4.95 -4.70
CA SER A 122 3.21 5.22 -3.26
C SER A 122 3.06 6.72 -3.01
N CYS A 123 2.11 7.11 -2.15
CA CYS A 123 1.91 8.50 -1.72
C CYS A 123 3.20 9.09 -1.13
N PRO A 124 3.50 10.40 -1.27
CA PRO A 124 4.64 11.01 -0.58
C PRO A 124 4.45 10.95 0.94
N GLY A 125 5.54 11.00 1.70
CA GLY A 125 5.46 11.02 3.17
C GLY A 125 6.65 10.37 3.86
N GLY A 126 6.41 9.72 5.00
CA GLY A 126 7.47 9.08 5.77
C GLY A 126 6.94 7.84 6.46
N TYR A 127 6.72 6.76 5.71
CA TYR A 127 6.06 5.56 6.22
C TYR A 127 6.99 4.33 6.27
N LEU A 128 8.16 4.42 5.64
CA LEU A 128 9.14 3.34 5.57
C LEU A 128 10.15 3.39 6.72
N TYR A 129 9.67 3.39 7.97
CA TYR A 129 10.50 3.41 9.17
C TYR A 129 10.09 2.32 10.16
N SER A 130 10.96 1.98 11.13
CA SER A 130 10.64 0.96 12.12
C SER A 130 9.49 1.40 13.03
N THR A 131 8.49 0.54 13.13
CA THR A 131 7.27 0.81 13.90
C THR A 131 7.05 -0.25 14.97
N GLY A 132 7.12 0.15 16.25
CA GLY A 132 6.86 -0.73 17.39
C GLY A 132 7.87 -1.88 17.54
N LYS A 133 7.70 -2.71 18.58
CA LYS A 133 8.67 -3.77 18.94
C LYS A 133 8.79 -4.92 17.94
N LEU A 134 7.76 -5.12 17.10
CA LEU A 134 7.67 -6.24 16.16
C LEU A 134 7.66 -5.81 14.69
N GLY A 135 7.69 -4.50 14.38
CA GLY A 135 7.70 -4.01 13.00
C GLY A 135 6.46 -4.39 12.16
N LEU A 136 5.32 -4.72 12.77
CA LEU A 136 4.15 -5.23 12.03
C LEU A 136 3.52 -4.19 11.09
N TRP A 137 3.48 -2.91 11.50
CA TRP A 137 3.03 -1.82 10.62
C TRP A 137 3.98 -1.63 9.44
N PHE A 138 5.28 -1.69 9.68
CA PHE A 138 6.31 -1.68 8.63
C PHE A 138 6.10 -2.85 7.65
N LEU A 139 5.81 -4.07 8.13
CA LEU A 139 5.49 -5.21 7.27
C LEU A 139 4.26 -4.97 6.38
N VAL A 140 3.18 -4.41 6.95
CA VAL A 140 1.98 -4.06 6.16
C VAL A 140 2.30 -2.98 5.12
N THR A 141 3.12 -1.99 5.50
CA THR A 141 3.56 -0.92 4.58
C THR A 141 4.39 -1.51 3.44
N LEU A 142 5.34 -2.39 3.73
CA LEU A 142 6.10 -3.11 2.71
C LEU A 142 5.21 -3.99 1.82
N LEU A 143 4.16 -4.61 2.37
CA LEU A 143 3.23 -5.43 1.60
C LEU A 143 2.49 -4.61 0.53
N THR A 144 2.15 -3.35 0.80
CA THR A 144 1.54 -2.47 -0.22
C THR A 144 2.43 -2.26 -1.44
N LEU A 145 3.75 -2.35 -1.27
CA LEU A 145 4.75 -2.20 -2.32
C LEU A 145 5.13 -3.56 -2.93
N ALA A 146 5.18 -4.62 -2.13
CA ALA A 146 5.56 -5.96 -2.58
C ALA A 146 4.46 -6.65 -3.41
N TYR A 147 3.19 -6.48 -3.03
CA TYR A 147 2.07 -7.11 -3.72
C TYR A 147 1.96 -6.72 -5.21
N PRO A 148 2.01 -5.44 -5.61
CA PRO A 148 2.01 -5.07 -7.02
C PRO A 148 3.22 -5.62 -7.78
N ILE A 149 4.39 -5.72 -7.15
CA ILE A 149 5.57 -6.35 -7.76
C ILE A 149 5.31 -7.83 -8.03
N TRP A 150 4.68 -8.56 -7.09
CA TRP A 150 4.30 -9.95 -7.31
C TRP A 150 3.29 -10.12 -8.44
N LEU A 151 2.41 -9.14 -8.65
CA LEU A 151 1.48 -9.08 -9.78
C LEU A 151 2.14 -8.69 -11.12
N GLY A 152 3.41 -8.27 -11.10
CA GLY A 152 4.12 -7.77 -12.27
C GLY A 152 3.74 -6.34 -12.66
N LYS A 153 3.20 -5.56 -11.72
CA LYS A 153 2.84 -4.15 -11.93
C LYS A 153 4.04 -3.24 -11.66
N PRO A 154 4.26 -2.20 -12.48
CA PRO A 154 5.33 -1.24 -12.22
C PRO A 154 4.98 -0.39 -10.99
N VAL A 155 5.93 -0.27 -10.06
CA VAL A 155 5.79 0.47 -8.81
C VAL A 155 6.69 1.70 -8.82
N TYR A 156 6.16 2.82 -8.34
CA TYR A 156 6.86 4.09 -8.20
C TYR A 156 6.72 4.60 -6.78
N LEU A 157 7.83 4.98 -6.16
CA LEU A 157 7.84 5.58 -4.83
C LEU A 157 8.00 7.10 -4.98
N LEU A 158 6.94 7.87 -4.70
CA LEU A 158 7.04 9.34 -4.63
C LEU A 158 7.92 9.76 -3.43
N PRO A 159 8.35 11.03 -3.33
CA PRO A 159 9.29 11.47 -2.30
C PRO A 159 8.93 10.97 -0.90
N GLN A 160 9.74 10.05 -0.39
CA GLN A 160 9.58 9.49 0.95
C GLN A 160 10.85 9.61 1.80
N THR A 161 10.63 9.70 3.11
CA THR A 161 11.66 9.45 4.13
C THR A 161 11.73 7.94 4.41
N ILE A 162 12.91 7.34 4.28
CA ILE A 162 13.21 5.94 4.54
C ILE A 162 14.06 5.84 5.82
N GLY A 163 13.57 5.07 6.77
CA GLY A 163 14.20 4.90 8.08
C GLY A 163 13.78 5.93 9.12
N PRO A 164 14.36 5.87 10.33
CA PRO A 164 15.41 4.93 10.75
C PRO A 164 14.91 3.47 10.83
N LEU A 165 15.82 2.53 10.55
CA LEU A 165 15.56 1.09 10.62
C LEU A 165 16.33 0.45 11.77
N GLN A 166 15.60 -0.03 12.77
CA GLN A 166 16.13 -0.62 13.99
C GLN A 166 16.59 -2.06 13.75
N TYR A 167 15.82 -2.85 12.99
CA TYR A 167 16.06 -4.30 12.90
C TYR A 167 16.81 -4.71 11.63
N GLY A 168 17.60 -5.79 11.72
CA GLY A 168 18.34 -6.34 10.58
C GLY A 168 17.42 -6.95 9.50
N TRP A 169 16.30 -7.54 9.91
CA TRP A 169 15.32 -8.13 8.99
C TRP A 169 14.58 -7.05 8.18
N GLU A 170 14.32 -5.87 8.76
CA GLU A 170 13.70 -4.74 8.04
C GLU A 170 14.61 -4.25 6.92
N ARG A 171 15.90 -4.08 7.24
CA ARG A 171 16.95 -3.73 6.28
C ARG A 171 17.08 -4.78 5.18
N TRP A 172 17.03 -6.06 5.54
CA TRP A 172 17.09 -7.16 4.57
C TRP A 172 15.89 -7.15 3.62
N LEU A 173 14.67 -6.95 4.13
CA LEU A 173 13.46 -6.87 3.31
C LEU A 173 13.51 -5.68 2.35
N LEU A 174 13.86 -4.50 2.83
CA LEU A 174 13.99 -3.31 1.97
C LEU A 174 15.05 -3.49 0.90
N ARG A 175 16.23 -4.05 1.23
CA ARG A 175 17.28 -4.34 0.24
C ARG A 175 16.82 -5.31 -0.86
N ARG A 176 15.88 -6.21 -0.55
CA ARG A 176 15.30 -7.11 -1.57
C ARG A 176 14.20 -6.42 -2.36
N LEU A 177 13.41 -5.56 -1.74
CA LEU A 177 12.23 -4.94 -2.33
C LEU A 177 12.58 -3.74 -3.22
N LEU A 178 13.41 -2.82 -2.72
CA LEU A 178 13.71 -1.55 -3.39
C LEU A 178 14.28 -1.73 -4.82
N PRO A 179 15.18 -2.68 -5.11
CA PRO A 179 15.67 -2.88 -6.48
C PRO A 179 14.60 -3.32 -7.49
N GLN A 180 13.44 -3.79 -7.02
CA GLN A 180 12.32 -4.19 -7.88
C GLN A 180 11.35 -3.03 -8.15
N ILE A 181 11.49 -1.91 -7.44
CA ILE A 181 10.72 -0.69 -7.67
C ILE A 181 11.34 0.05 -8.85
N ARG A 182 10.52 0.49 -9.79
CA ARG A 182 11.01 1.07 -11.05
C ARG A 182 11.67 2.43 -10.86
N GLN A 183 11.13 3.24 -9.95
CA GLN A 183 11.71 4.53 -9.58
C GLN A 183 11.41 4.84 -8.12
N ILE A 184 12.44 5.30 -7.41
CA ILE A 184 12.36 5.70 -6.02
C ILE A 184 12.76 7.18 -5.94
N TYR A 185 11.89 8.01 -5.39
CA TYR A 185 12.20 9.39 -5.04
C TYR A 185 12.31 9.49 -3.52
N VAL A 186 13.40 10.10 -3.06
CA VAL A 186 13.63 10.36 -1.63
C VAL A 186 13.53 11.84 -1.35
N ARG A 187 13.03 12.20 -0.17
CA ARG A 187 12.78 13.62 0.19
C ARG A 187 13.97 14.26 0.92
N ASP A 188 14.82 13.45 1.55
CA ASP A 188 15.87 13.91 2.45
C ASP A 188 17.19 13.18 2.20
N ASP A 189 18.31 13.83 2.54
CA ASP A 189 19.66 13.28 2.36
C ASP A 189 19.92 12.07 3.25
N TYR A 190 19.21 11.96 4.38
CA TYR A 190 19.27 10.79 5.25
C TYR A 190 18.78 9.51 4.56
N SER A 191 17.88 9.64 3.59
CA SER A 191 17.29 8.52 2.84
C SER A 191 18.05 8.15 1.56
N ARG A 192 19.12 8.88 1.20
CA ARG A 192 19.91 8.64 -0.02
C ARG A 192 20.85 7.44 0.10
#